data_AF-A0A0C2J1T2-F1
#
_entry.id   AF-A0A0C2J1T2-F1
#
_cell.length_a   1.000
_cell.length_b   1.000
_cell.length_c   1.000
_cell.angle_alpha   90.00
_cell.angle_beta   90.00
_cell.angle_gamma   90.00
#
_symmetry.space_group_name_H-M   'P 1'
#
loop_
_entity.id
_entity.type
_entity.pdbx_description
1 polymer ?
#
loop_
_entity_poly.entity_id
_entity_poly.type
_entity_poly.pdbx_seq_one_letter_code
_entity_poly.pdbx_strand_id
1 'polypeptide(L)'
;MPAPRPAHLEPSELGTKEYWDKLYATELANHESNPKDTGTVWFDDADAEAKMVQFLAELDDEGNLNARTILDLGCGNGSLLRAVRDEIFADGVPDGDTEVKLLGVDYSEASVSLARSVVGEVADAEAGAGAGADGLPISFAVWDMLQGSASELVQDGQAAACWDLVLDKGTFDAISLGNTTRDNDDGGADGSPSVEVQYRAQVLNLLRPGGRFLITSCNWTETELCAWMEDEEERERAAQNGGAWLVKAGRVAYPSFQFGGVQGQTVCTVCFEKRVAPVS
;
A
#
# COMPACT_ATOMS: atom_id res chain seq x y z
N MET A 1 -6.36 9.16 26.11
CA MET A 1 -6.56 7.70 26.00
C MET A 1 -6.53 7.41 24.51
N PRO A 2 -5.60 6.58 24.01
CA PRO A 2 -5.67 6.11 22.64
C PRO A 2 -7.03 5.42 22.41
N ALA A 3 -7.51 5.44 21.16
CA ALA A 3 -8.71 4.69 20.82
C ALA A 3 -8.47 3.20 21.11
N PRO A 4 -9.47 2.47 21.64
CA PRO A 4 -9.32 1.04 21.84
C PRO A 4 -9.08 0.36 20.48
N ARG A 5 -8.35 -0.76 20.51
CA ARG A 5 -8.18 -1.62 19.32
C ARG A 5 -9.56 -2.01 18.75
N PRO A 6 -9.76 -1.88 17.43
CA PRO A 6 -11.01 -2.30 16.80
C PRO A 6 -11.22 -3.80 16.90
N ALA A 7 -12.46 -4.26 16.83
CA ALA A 7 -12.74 -5.68 16.67
C ALA A 7 -12.31 -6.14 15.26
N HIS A 8 -11.70 -7.31 15.15
CA HIS A 8 -11.36 -7.92 13.86
C HIS A 8 -12.60 -8.08 12.97
N LEU A 9 -12.44 -7.88 11.66
CA LEU A 9 -13.53 -8.06 10.70
C LEU A 9 -13.91 -9.54 10.59
N GLU A 10 -15.15 -9.86 10.21
CA GLU A 10 -15.54 -11.26 9.90
C GLU A 10 -14.92 -11.75 8.59
N PRO A 11 -14.55 -13.04 8.45
CA PRO A 11 -13.86 -13.47 7.26
C PRO A 11 -14.82 -13.47 6.07
N SER A 12 -14.28 -13.27 4.88
CA SER A 12 -15.07 -13.35 3.65
C SER A 12 -14.25 -13.91 2.49
N GLU A 13 -14.90 -14.20 1.37
CA GLU A 13 -14.20 -14.63 0.14
C GLU A 13 -13.15 -13.60 -0.31
N LEU A 14 -13.38 -12.30 -0.06
CA LEU A 14 -12.43 -11.22 -0.39
C LEU A 14 -11.13 -11.29 0.42
N GLY A 15 -11.07 -12.07 1.50
CA GLY A 15 -9.84 -12.34 2.24
C GLY A 15 -9.09 -13.59 1.79
N THR A 16 -9.49 -14.23 0.68
CA THR A 16 -8.89 -15.48 0.22
C THR A 16 -8.09 -15.30 -1.05
N LYS A 17 -6.91 -15.92 -1.14
CA LYS A 17 -6.07 -15.87 -2.34
C LYS A 17 -6.80 -16.46 -3.55
N GLU A 18 -7.61 -17.49 -3.33
CA GLU A 18 -8.38 -18.17 -4.37
C GLU A 18 -9.37 -17.23 -5.07
N TYR A 19 -10.02 -16.32 -4.32
CA TYR A 19 -10.90 -15.32 -4.91
C TYR A 19 -10.13 -14.40 -5.86
N TRP A 20 -9.01 -13.84 -5.38
CA TRP A 20 -8.21 -12.88 -6.13
C TRP A 20 -7.52 -13.49 -7.34
N ASP A 21 -6.95 -14.70 -7.20
CA ASP A 21 -6.38 -15.43 -8.35
C ASP A 21 -7.43 -15.65 -9.45
N LYS A 22 -8.66 -16.01 -9.08
CA LYS A 22 -9.76 -16.20 -10.03
C LYS A 22 -10.18 -14.90 -10.70
N LEU A 23 -10.29 -13.81 -9.92
CA LEU A 23 -10.62 -12.49 -10.45
C LEU A 23 -9.56 -12.05 -11.48
N TYR A 24 -8.29 -12.03 -11.09
CA TYR A 24 -7.21 -11.56 -11.95
C TYR A 24 -6.98 -12.46 -13.17
N ALA A 25 -7.18 -13.78 -13.06
CA ALA A 25 -7.13 -14.65 -14.23
C ALA A 25 -8.24 -14.32 -15.25
N THR A 26 -9.43 -13.93 -14.76
CA THR A 26 -10.54 -13.49 -15.61
C THR A 26 -10.22 -12.15 -16.27
N GLU A 27 -9.70 -11.19 -15.50
CA GLU A 27 -9.34 -9.86 -16.00
C GLU A 27 -8.20 -9.90 -17.01
N LEU A 28 -7.19 -10.75 -16.78
CA LEU A 28 -6.11 -10.99 -17.74
C LEU A 28 -6.66 -11.53 -19.07
N ALA A 29 -7.53 -12.54 -19.03
CA ALA A 29 -8.15 -13.10 -20.24
C ALA A 29 -9.03 -12.06 -20.98
N ASN A 30 -9.71 -11.19 -20.22
CA ASN A 30 -10.50 -10.09 -20.79
C ASN A 30 -9.57 -9.06 -21.48
N HIS A 31 -8.47 -8.67 -20.84
CA HIS A 31 -7.49 -7.74 -21.39
C HIS A 31 -6.84 -8.27 -22.68
N GLU A 32 -6.46 -9.55 -22.70
CA GLU A 32 -5.93 -10.23 -23.90
C GLU A 32 -6.91 -10.16 -25.07
N SER A 33 -8.22 -10.23 -24.79
CA SER A 33 -9.27 -10.17 -25.80
C SER A 33 -9.67 -8.73 -26.17
N ASN A 34 -9.47 -7.78 -25.26
CA ASN A 34 -9.80 -6.37 -25.41
C ASN A 34 -8.80 -5.50 -24.62
N PRO A 35 -7.74 -4.99 -25.26
CA PRO A 35 -6.71 -4.20 -24.57
C PRO A 35 -7.19 -2.92 -23.88
N LYS A 36 -8.44 -2.50 -24.10
CA LYS A 36 -9.06 -1.37 -23.38
C LYS A 36 -9.62 -1.76 -22.01
N ASP A 37 -9.88 -3.04 -21.79
CA ASP A 37 -10.28 -3.56 -20.49
C ASP A 37 -9.02 -3.76 -19.65
N THR A 38 -8.80 -2.91 -18.66
CA THR A 38 -7.58 -2.95 -17.83
C THR A 38 -7.82 -3.63 -16.48
N GLY A 39 -8.95 -4.33 -16.32
CA GLY A 39 -9.36 -4.92 -15.05
C GLY A 39 -10.02 -3.92 -14.09
N THR A 40 -10.41 -4.41 -12.93
CA THR A 40 -11.15 -3.63 -11.93
C THR A 40 -10.24 -2.70 -11.15
N VAL A 41 -10.65 -1.43 -11.02
CA VAL A 41 -10.04 -0.48 -10.10
C VAL A 41 -10.88 -0.41 -8.83
N TRP A 42 -10.35 -0.90 -7.71
CA TRP A 42 -11.04 -0.82 -6.42
C TRP A 42 -11.21 0.62 -5.95
N PHE A 43 -12.40 0.93 -5.41
CA PHE A 43 -12.82 2.23 -4.88
C PHE A 43 -12.93 3.36 -5.92
N ASP A 44 -13.11 3.01 -7.19
CA ASP A 44 -13.32 3.97 -8.29
C ASP A 44 -14.59 4.82 -8.10
N ASP A 45 -15.63 4.27 -7.45
CA ASP A 45 -16.85 4.98 -7.10
C ASP A 45 -16.63 6.13 -6.09
N ALA A 46 -15.56 6.06 -5.31
CA ALA A 46 -15.12 7.10 -4.38
C ALA A 46 -14.00 7.99 -4.95
N ASP A 47 -13.58 7.76 -6.20
CA ASP A 47 -12.47 8.46 -6.86
C ASP A 47 -11.15 8.35 -6.05
N ALA A 48 -10.96 7.22 -5.35
CA ALA A 48 -9.90 7.09 -4.35
C ALA A 48 -8.49 7.26 -4.93
N GLU A 49 -8.25 6.74 -6.13
CA GLU A 49 -6.95 6.87 -6.81
C GLU A 49 -6.60 8.33 -7.10
N ALA A 50 -7.50 9.07 -7.76
CA ALA A 50 -7.27 10.48 -8.05
C ALA A 50 -7.09 11.30 -6.78
N LYS A 51 -7.83 10.96 -5.70
CA LYS A 51 -7.73 11.64 -4.41
C LYS A 51 -6.42 11.34 -3.68
N MET A 52 -5.93 10.10 -3.74
CA MET A 52 -4.60 9.72 -3.23
C MET A 52 -3.51 10.46 -3.99
N VAL A 53 -3.58 10.46 -5.32
CA VAL A 53 -2.59 11.12 -6.19
C VAL A 53 -2.57 12.63 -5.97
N GLN A 54 -3.73 13.27 -5.90
CA GLN A 54 -3.85 14.70 -5.59
C GLN A 54 -3.18 15.03 -4.24
N PHE A 55 -3.43 14.24 -3.20
CA PHE A 55 -2.81 14.44 -1.89
C PHE A 55 -1.29 14.29 -1.93
N LEU A 56 -0.77 13.34 -2.70
CA LEU A 56 0.67 13.17 -2.88
C LEU A 56 1.29 14.33 -3.66
N ALA A 57 0.62 14.83 -4.70
CA ALA A 57 1.07 15.99 -5.48
C ALA A 57 1.13 17.25 -4.62
N GLU A 58 0.10 17.52 -3.81
CA GLU A 58 0.09 18.64 -2.87
C GLU A 58 1.25 18.54 -1.86
N LEU A 59 1.55 17.33 -1.36
CA LEU A 59 2.70 17.12 -0.48
C LEU A 59 4.05 17.30 -1.20
N ASP A 60 4.15 16.96 -2.48
CA ASP A 60 5.39 17.13 -3.25
C ASP A 60 5.64 18.60 -3.58
N ASP A 61 4.60 19.34 -4.00
CA ASP A 61 4.63 20.79 -4.24
C ASP A 61 5.08 21.58 -3.00
N GLU A 62 4.66 21.14 -1.81
CA GLU A 62 5.09 21.73 -0.54
C GLU A 62 6.53 21.34 -0.13
N GLY A 63 7.20 20.50 -0.92
CA GLY A 63 8.53 19.94 -0.60
C GLY A 63 8.49 18.95 0.56
N ASN A 64 7.32 18.42 0.88
CA ASN A 64 7.08 17.54 2.01
C ASN A 64 7.15 16.05 1.63
N LEU A 65 7.01 15.67 0.36
CA LEU A 65 7.09 14.26 -0.09
C LEU A 65 8.50 13.84 -0.53
N ASN A 66 9.04 14.41 -1.62
CA ASN A 66 10.36 14.08 -2.18
C ASN A 66 10.60 12.57 -2.35
N ALA A 67 9.57 11.80 -2.73
CA ALA A 67 9.66 10.34 -2.83
C ALA A 67 10.35 9.92 -4.14
N ARG A 68 11.34 9.03 -4.04
CA ARG A 68 12.08 8.45 -5.17
C ARG A 68 11.93 6.94 -5.23
N THR A 69 11.71 6.28 -4.10
CA THR A 69 11.40 4.86 -4.03
C THR A 69 9.94 4.69 -3.58
N ILE A 70 9.08 4.19 -4.48
CA ILE A 70 7.64 4.03 -4.27
C ILE A 70 7.26 2.56 -4.43
N LEU A 71 6.61 2.01 -3.40
CA LEU A 71 6.09 0.65 -3.37
C LEU A 71 4.56 0.68 -3.28
N ASP A 72 3.87 -0.05 -4.16
CA ASP A 72 2.42 -0.24 -4.15
C ASP A 72 2.08 -1.67 -3.70
N LEU A 73 1.46 -1.81 -2.53
CA LEU A 73 1.07 -3.08 -1.93
C LEU A 73 -0.26 -3.55 -2.49
N GLY A 74 -0.34 -4.83 -2.90
CA GLY A 74 -1.52 -5.40 -3.56
C GLY A 74 -1.90 -4.60 -4.80
N CYS A 75 -0.93 -4.42 -5.69
CA CYS A 75 -1.02 -3.45 -6.79
C CYS A 75 -2.12 -3.74 -7.81
N GLY A 76 -2.73 -4.94 -7.78
CA GLY A 76 -3.78 -5.31 -8.73
C GLY A 76 -3.29 -5.20 -10.17
N ASN A 77 -4.03 -4.43 -10.98
CA ASN A 77 -3.68 -4.10 -12.36
C ASN A 77 -2.62 -2.98 -12.51
N GLY A 78 -2.05 -2.48 -11.41
CA GLY A 78 -1.02 -1.43 -11.38
C GLY A 78 -1.53 -0.02 -11.69
N SER A 79 -2.84 0.24 -11.64
CA SER A 79 -3.45 1.55 -11.92
C SER A 79 -2.91 2.68 -11.04
N LEU A 80 -2.96 2.49 -9.71
CA LEU A 80 -2.52 3.51 -8.76
C LEU A 80 -1.07 3.93 -9.00
N LEU A 81 -0.16 2.98 -9.17
CA LEU A 81 1.26 3.29 -9.38
C LEU A 81 1.51 3.99 -10.73
N ARG A 82 0.71 3.70 -11.77
CA ARG A 82 0.73 4.48 -13.02
C ARG A 82 0.26 5.92 -12.79
N ALA A 83 -0.85 6.11 -12.09
CA ALA A 83 -1.37 7.46 -11.81
C ALA A 83 -0.40 8.29 -10.96
N VAL A 84 0.24 7.68 -9.95
CA VAL A 84 1.31 8.33 -9.17
C VAL A 84 2.50 8.68 -10.04
N ARG A 85 2.93 7.79 -10.95
CA ARG A 85 4.02 8.07 -11.87
C ARG A 85 3.70 9.28 -12.75
N ASP A 86 2.53 9.25 -13.38
CA ASP A 86 2.12 10.20 -14.39
C ASP A 86 1.85 11.59 -13.80
N GLU A 87 1.48 11.68 -12.51
CA GLU A 87 1.32 12.96 -11.80
C GLU A 87 2.61 13.47 -11.17
N ILE A 88 3.27 12.67 -10.31
CA ILE A 88 4.43 13.12 -9.52
C ILE A 88 5.67 13.35 -10.39
N PHE A 89 5.78 12.63 -11.51
CA PHE A 89 6.90 12.75 -12.44
C PHE A 89 6.46 13.31 -13.81
N ALA A 90 5.34 14.02 -13.86
CA ALA A 90 4.83 14.65 -15.09
C ALA A 90 5.86 15.58 -15.76
N ASP A 91 6.60 16.34 -14.95
CA ASP A 91 7.66 17.26 -15.39
C ASP A 91 9.03 16.56 -15.55
N GLY A 92 9.05 15.22 -15.46
CA GLY A 92 10.24 14.39 -15.47
C GLY A 92 10.87 14.18 -14.09
N VAL A 93 11.92 13.37 -14.04
CA VAL A 93 12.69 13.15 -12.81
C VAL A 93 13.71 14.29 -12.66
N PRO A 94 13.74 15.02 -11.53
CA PRO A 94 14.69 16.10 -11.33
C PRO A 94 16.14 15.62 -11.46
N ASP A 95 16.96 16.37 -12.22
CA ASP A 95 18.37 16.05 -12.50
C ASP A 95 19.16 15.69 -11.24
N GLY A 96 19.75 14.49 -11.24
CA GLY A 96 20.64 14.00 -10.18
C GLY A 96 20.95 12.50 -10.33
N ASP A 97 22.04 12.02 -9.71
CA ASP A 97 22.49 10.61 -9.75
C ASP A 97 21.54 9.62 -9.01
N THR A 98 20.33 10.05 -8.62
CA THR A 98 19.42 9.24 -7.80
C THR A 98 18.35 8.58 -8.66
N GLU A 99 18.46 7.27 -8.81
CA GLU A 99 17.50 6.41 -9.50
C GLU A 99 16.11 6.49 -8.83
N VAL A 100 15.06 6.64 -9.64
CA VAL A 100 13.66 6.52 -9.19
C VAL A 100 13.22 5.07 -9.38
N LYS A 101 12.64 4.48 -8.33
CA LYS A 101 12.17 3.10 -8.33
C LYS A 101 10.69 3.05 -8.03
N LEU A 102 9.92 2.53 -9.00
CA LEU A 102 8.49 2.28 -8.86
C LEU A 102 8.26 0.76 -8.92
N LEU A 103 7.72 0.19 -7.83
CA LEU A 103 7.46 -1.24 -7.73
C LEU A 103 6.02 -1.49 -7.26
N GLY A 104 5.24 -2.21 -8.07
CA GLY A 104 3.99 -2.81 -7.63
C GLY A 104 4.20 -4.26 -7.20
N VAL A 105 3.64 -4.65 -6.06
CA VAL A 105 3.68 -6.04 -5.60
C VAL A 105 2.30 -6.60 -5.36
N ASP A 106 2.11 -7.87 -5.69
CA ASP A 106 0.88 -8.60 -5.40
C ASP A 106 1.20 -10.08 -5.14
N TYR A 107 0.45 -10.75 -4.26
CA TYR A 107 0.65 -12.18 -3.98
C TYR A 107 0.15 -13.10 -5.11
N SER A 108 -0.56 -12.54 -6.10
CA SER A 108 -1.18 -13.25 -7.20
C SER A 108 -0.35 -13.07 -8.47
N GLU A 109 0.15 -14.18 -9.01
CA GLU A 109 0.88 -14.18 -10.29
C GLU A 109 0.04 -13.63 -11.45
N ALA A 110 -1.28 -13.89 -11.42
CA ALA A 110 -2.21 -13.38 -12.42
C ALA A 110 -2.34 -11.86 -12.35
N SER A 111 -2.36 -11.29 -11.14
CA SER A 111 -2.36 -9.83 -10.93
C SER A 111 -1.12 -9.18 -11.52
N VAL A 112 0.06 -9.70 -11.19
CA VAL A 112 1.34 -9.19 -11.70
C VAL A 112 1.42 -9.30 -13.21
N SER A 113 0.92 -10.39 -13.80
CA SER A 113 0.85 -10.58 -15.25
C SER A 113 -0.09 -9.58 -15.93
N LEU A 114 -1.25 -9.31 -15.32
CA LEU A 114 -2.19 -8.28 -15.78
C LEU A 114 -1.55 -6.90 -15.74
N ALA A 115 -0.93 -6.53 -14.61
CA ALA A 115 -0.30 -5.21 -14.46
C ALA A 115 0.80 -4.96 -15.52
N ARG A 116 1.67 -5.95 -15.76
CA ARG A 116 2.67 -5.89 -16.84
C ARG A 116 2.04 -5.74 -18.22
N SER A 117 1.00 -6.52 -18.51
CA SER A 117 0.29 -6.46 -19.79
C SER A 117 -0.34 -5.08 -20.02
N VAL A 118 -0.96 -4.50 -18.99
CA VAL A 118 -1.64 -3.20 -19.07
C VAL A 118 -0.65 -2.05 -19.29
N VAL A 119 0.54 -2.07 -18.65
CA VAL A 119 1.57 -1.05 -18.89
C VAL A 119 2.13 -1.14 -20.32
N GLY A 120 2.02 -2.32 -20.96
CA GLY A 120 2.57 -2.60 -22.27
C GLY A 120 4.02 -3.06 -22.14
N GLU A 121 4.27 -4.36 -22.33
CA GLU A 121 5.62 -4.88 -22.47
C GLU A 121 6.23 -4.36 -23.79
N VAL A 122 7.22 -3.46 -23.70
CA VAL A 122 8.32 -3.50 -24.67
C VAL A 122 9.21 -4.63 -24.20
N ALA A 123 9.01 -5.80 -24.80
CA ALA A 123 9.90 -6.93 -24.61
C ALA A 123 11.28 -6.59 -25.13
N ASP A 124 12.17 -6.17 -24.23
CA ASP A 124 13.60 -6.49 -24.34
C ASP A 124 14.09 -7.01 -22.99
N ALA A 125 14.59 -8.24 -23.07
CA ALA A 125 14.95 -9.09 -21.95
C ALA A 125 16.13 -8.50 -21.16
N GLU A 126 15.87 -8.14 -19.90
CA GLU A 126 16.66 -8.55 -18.71
C GLU A 126 16.21 -7.89 -17.39
N ALA A 127 15.22 -6.99 -17.40
CA ALA A 127 14.53 -6.56 -16.17
C ALA A 127 13.11 -6.10 -16.54
N GLY A 128 12.08 -6.71 -15.94
CA GLY A 128 10.66 -6.57 -16.30
C GLY A 128 10.04 -5.17 -16.06
N ALA A 129 10.52 -4.19 -16.81
CA ALA A 129 10.13 -2.79 -16.76
C ALA A 129 9.31 -2.43 -18.00
N GLY A 130 8.02 -2.13 -17.83
CA GLY A 130 7.20 -1.52 -18.87
C GLY A 130 7.44 -0.01 -18.90
N ALA A 131 7.89 0.53 -20.03
CA ALA A 131 8.07 1.97 -20.21
C ALA A 131 6.74 2.59 -20.65
N GLY A 132 6.15 3.44 -19.79
CA GLY A 132 5.12 4.39 -20.20
C GLY A 132 5.69 5.46 -21.14
N ALA A 133 4.83 6.33 -21.66
CA ALA A 133 5.18 7.35 -22.67
C ALA A 133 6.34 8.29 -22.26
N ASP A 134 6.66 8.39 -20.96
CA ASP A 134 7.62 9.35 -20.39
C ASP A 134 8.91 8.71 -19.81
N GLY A 135 9.19 7.44 -20.13
CA GLY A 135 10.53 6.85 -19.92
C GLY A 135 10.89 6.44 -18.48
N LEU A 136 10.02 6.63 -17.49
CA LEU A 136 10.19 6.09 -16.13
C LEU A 136 9.52 4.71 -16.01
N PRO A 137 10.30 3.62 -15.92
CA PRO A 137 9.72 2.27 -15.88
C PRO A 137 9.01 1.97 -14.56
N ILE A 138 7.94 1.18 -14.65
CA ILE A 138 7.31 0.55 -13.49
C ILE A 138 7.66 -0.94 -13.52
N SER A 139 8.15 -1.45 -12.40
CA SER A 139 8.39 -2.88 -12.20
C SER A 139 7.24 -3.49 -11.40
N PHE A 140 7.00 -4.78 -11.62
CA PHE A 140 6.03 -5.57 -10.85
C PHE A 140 6.65 -6.88 -10.38
N ALA A 141 6.32 -7.31 -9.17
CA ALA A 141 6.83 -8.57 -8.61
C ALA A 141 5.76 -9.31 -7.81
N VAL A 142 5.86 -10.65 -7.82
CA VAL A 142 5.01 -11.49 -6.98
C VAL A 142 5.62 -11.50 -5.58
N TRP A 143 4.87 -11.03 -4.59
CA TRP A 143 5.33 -10.97 -3.21
C TRP A 143 4.14 -10.97 -2.25
N ASP A 144 4.24 -11.77 -1.19
CA ASP A 144 3.20 -11.89 -0.17
C ASP A 144 3.46 -10.91 0.97
N MET A 145 2.53 -10.00 1.23
CA MET A 145 2.68 -8.98 2.27
C MET A 145 2.89 -9.55 3.67
N LEU A 146 2.28 -10.68 4.00
CA LEU A 146 2.37 -11.28 5.32
C LEU A 146 3.54 -12.26 5.44
N GLN A 147 3.87 -12.97 4.36
CA GLN A 147 4.85 -14.06 4.39
C GLN A 147 6.21 -13.71 3.77
N GLY A 148 6.26 -12.71 2.91
CA GLY A 148 7.46 -12.29 2.20
C GLY A 148 8.44 -11.54 3.09
N SER A 149 9.73 -11.62 2.77
CA SER A 149 10.75 -10.83 3.46
C SER A 149 10.92 -9.48 2.76
N ALA A 150 10.94 -8.39 3.52
CA ALA A 150 11.21 -7.06 2.98
C ALA A 150 12.58 -6.98 2.26
N SER A 151 13.55 -7.84 2.61
CA SER A 151 14.83 -7.94 1.92
C SER A 151 14.73 -8.42 0.46
N GLU A 152 13.64 -9.10 0.09
CA GLU A 152 13.42 -9.59 -1.28
C GLU A 152 13.03 -8.44 -2.24
N LEU A 153 12.58 -7.30 -1.69
CA LEU A 153 12.12 -6.15 -2.46
C LEU A 153 13.21 -5.09 -2.68
N VAL A 154 14.40 -5.28 -2.11
CA VAL A 154 15.52 -4.33 -2.17
C VAL A 154 16.68 -4.91 -2.97
N GLN A 155 17.49 -4.05 -3.59
CA GLN A 155 18.68 -4.51 -4.33
C GLN A 155 19.81 -4.88 -3.38
N ASP A 156 20.78 -5.67 -3.87
CA ASP A 156 21.95 -6.09 -3.09
C ASP A 156 22.67 -4.89 -2.45
N GLY A 157 22.84 -4.95 -1.13
CA GLY A 157 23.50 -3.91 -0.34
C GLY A 157 22.59 -2.77 0.13
N GLN A 158 21.31 -2.74 -0.26
CA GLN A 158 20.31 -1.85 0.32
C GLN A 158 19.72 -2.45 1.61
N ALA A 159 19.37 -1.58 2.57
CA ALA A 159 18.60 -2.01 3.74
C ALA A 159 17.16 -2.31 3.33
N ALA A 160 16.52 -3.30 3.96
CA ALA A 160 15.10 -3.62 3.72
C ALA A 160 14.16 -2.41 3.93
N ALA A 161 14.54 -1.52 4.84
CA ALA A 161 13.87 -0.25 5.14
C ALA A 161 14.39 0.88 4.21
N CYS A 162 14.05 0.85 2.92
CA CYS A 162 14.53 1.81 1.93
C CYS A 162 13.45 2.54 1.14
N TRP A 163 12.17 2.26 1.42
CA TRP A 163 11.06 2.87 0.68
C TRP A 163 10.70 4.24 1.25
N ASP A 164 10.66 5.26 0.38
CA ASP A 164 10.25 6.61 0.73
C ASP A 164 8.75 6.71 0.90
N LEU A 165 8.02 5.99 0.04
CA LEU A 165 6.57 5.93 0.01
C LEU A 165 6.09 4.49 -0.17
N VAL A 166 5.18 4.07 0.70
CA VAL A 166 4.41 2.83 0.57
C VAL A 166 2.95 3.18 0.40
N LEU A 167 2.29 2.57 -0.58
CA LEU A 167 0.89 2.79 -0.93
C LEU A 167 0.10 1.51 -0.68
N ASP A 168 -1.13 1.66 -0.22
CA ASP A 168 -2.12 0.59 -0.13
C ASP A 168 -3.49 1.13 -0.52
N LYS A 169 -4.17 0.45 -1.45
CA LYS A 169 -5.56 0.73 -1.81
C LYS A 169 -6.43 -0.51 -1.68
N GLY A 170 -6.73 -0.88 -0.44
CA GLY A 170 -7.65 -1.96 -0.08
C GLY A 170 -7.00 -3.31 0.19
N THR A 171 -5.67 -3.39 0.22
CA THR A 171 -4.96 -4.64 0.51
C THR A 171 -5.05 -4.98 1.99
N PHE A 172 -4.91 -3.97 2.87
CA PHE A 172 -5.16 -4.14 4.30
C PHE A 172 -6.60 -4.60 4.59
N ASP A 173 -7.58 -4.09 3.85
CA ASP A 173 -8.98 -4.54 3.94
C ASP A 173 -9.12 -6.02 3.60
N ALA A 174 -8.57 -6.45 2.46
CA ALA A 174 -8.60 -7.84 2.03
C ALA A 174 -7.92 -8.75 3.06
N ILE A 175 -6.74 -8.36 3.55
CA ILE A 175 -6.00 -9.11 4.58
C ILE A 175 -6.81 -9.24 5.87
N SER A 176 -7.46 -8.16 6.31
CA SER A 176 -8.28 -8.14 7.54
C SER A 176 -9.53 -9.05 7.43
N LEU A 177 -9.97 -9.38 6.21
CA LEU A 177 -11.06 -10.31 5.93
C LEU A 177 -10.59 -11.78 5.84
N GLY A 178 -9.32 -12.06 6.15
CA GLY A 178 -8.73 -13.40 6.11
C GLY A 178 -9.23 -14.34 7.22
N ASN A 179 -9.00 -15.64 6.99
CA ASN A 179 -9.40 -16.75 7.88
C ASN A 179 -8.35 -17.14 8.94
N THR A 180 -7.23 -16.41 9.05
CA THR A 180 -6.16 -16.73 10.00
C THR A 180 -6.58 -16.43 11.44
N THR A 181 -6.09 -17.24 12.38
CA THR A 181 -6.59 -17.40 13.75
C THR A 181 -6.77 -16.09 14.52
N ARG A 182 -8.03 -15.85 14.95
CA ARG A 182 -8.52 -14.66 15.65
C ARG A 182 -8.58 -14.91 17.14
N ASP A 183 -7.45 -15.00 17.82
CA ASP A 183 -7.48 -15.00 19.28
C ASP A 183 -6.67 -13.80 19.77
N ASN A 184 -7.37 -12.71 20.08
CA ASN A 184 -6.89 -11.51 20.79
C ASN A 184 -5.70 -10.72 20.15
N ASP A 185 -5.62 -9.43 20.48
CA ASP A 185 -4.45 -8.59 20.16
C ASP A 185 -3.12 -9.12 20.76
N ASP A 186 -3.21 -10.06 21.72
CA ASP A 186 -2.09 -10.74 22.40
C ASP A 186 -1.65 -12.05 21.71
N GLY A 187 -2.22 -12.36 20.55
CA GLY A 187 -1.77 -13.42 19.65
C GLY A 187 -2.67 -14.66 19.64
N GLY A 188 -2.80 -15.25 18.44
CA GLY A 188 -3.67 -16.37 18.10
C GLY A 188 -3.51 -17.59 19.03
N ALA A 189 -4.28 -18.66 18.80
CA ALA A 189 -4.15 -19.90 19.59
C ALA A 189 -2.71 -20.44 19.77
N ASP A 190 -1.77 -20.04 18.90
CA ASP A 190 -0.34 -20.37 18.92
C ASP A 190 0.59 -19.24 19.41
N GLY A 191 0.04 -18.09 19.79
CA GLY A 191 0.77 -16.88 20.19
C GLY A 191 1.29 -16.04 19.02
N SER A 192 0.88 -16.32 17.77
CA SER A 192 1.22 -15.50 16.61
C SER A 192 0.46 -14.17 16.61
N PRO A 193 1.07 -13.04 16.22
CA PRO A 193 0.36 -11.76 16.15
C PRO A 193 -0.80 -11.83 15.16
N SER A 194 -1.83 -11.00 15.37
CA SER A 194 -2.91 -10.85 14.38
C SER A 194 -2.37 -10.38 13.03
N VAL A 195 -3.12 -10.62 11.96
CA VAL A 195 -2.72 -10.21 10.61
C VAL A 195 -2.56 -8.70 10.48
N GLU A 196 -3.36 -7.92 11.23
CA GLU A 196 -3.27 -6.47 11.23
C GLU A 196 -1.98 -5.98 11.89
N VAL A 197 -1.57 -6.64 12.98
CA VAL A 197 -0.29 -6.36 13.66
C VAL A 197 0.89 -6.80 12.78
N GLN A 198 0.80 -7.97 12.15
CA GLN A 198 1.82 -8.46 11.21
C GLN A 198 1.98 -7.52 10.01
N TYR A 199 0.87 -7.07 9.43
CA TYR A 199 0.85 -6.11 8.34
C TYR A 199 1.54 -4.80 8.73
N ARG A 200 1.19 -4.21 9.89
CA ARG A 200 1.84 -2.99 10.38
C ARG A 200 3.35 -3.18 10.54
N ALA A 201 3.78 -4.30 11.13
CA ALA A 201 5.19 -4.60 11.30
C ALA A 201 5.93 -4.68 9.94
N GLN A 202 5.29 -5.22 8.91
CA GLN A 202 5.84 -5.27 7.56
C GLN A 202 5.94 -3.89 6.92
N VAL A 203 4.92 -3.03 7.05
CA VAL A 203 4.99 -1.63 6.61
C VAL A 203 6.17 -0.91 7.26
N LEU A 204 6.37 -1.10 8.56
CA LEU A 204 7.53 -0.56 9.28
C LEU A 204 8.85 -1.12 8.73
N ASN A 205 8.94 -2.39 8.36
CA ASN A 205 10.16 -2.98 7.80
C ASN A 205 10.48 -2.42 6.40
N LEU A 206 9.47 -2.04 5.62
CA LEU A 206 9.63 -1.52 4.26
C LEU A 206 10.05 -0.04 4.24
N LEU A 207 9.46 0.78 5.10
CA LEU A 207 9.72 2.22 5.10
C LEU A 207 11.10 2.57 5.62
N ARG A 208 11.78 3.53 4.99
CA ARG A 208 12.91 4.22 5.61
C ARG A 208 12.44 5.10 6.79
N PRO A 209 13.32 5.50 7.72
CA PRO A 209 13.01 6.54 8.70
C PRO A 209 12.53 7.84 8.01
N GLY A 210 11.39 8.38 8.44
CA GLY A 210 10.73 9.52 7.81
C GLY A 210 9.96 9.21 6.52
N GLY A 211 9.96 7.95 6.06
CA GLY A 211 9.13 7.50 4.94
C GLY A 211 7.64 7.55 5.28
N ARG A 212 6.80 7.63 4.25
CA ARG A 212 5.35 7.75 4.37
C ARG A 212 4.61 6.52 3.91
N PHE A 213 3.50 6.23 4.59
CA PHE A 213 2.55 5.20 4.23
C PHE A 213 1.20 5.85 3.98
N LEU A 214 0.65 5.68 2.78
CA LEU A 214 -0.67 6.18 2.40
C LEU A 214 -1.59 5.00 2.14
N ILE A 215 -2.61 4.85 2.97
CA ILE A 215 -3.54 3.72 2.92
C ILE A 215 -4.96 4.19 2.76
N THR A 216 -5.68 3.56 1.84
CA THR A 216 -7.13 3.71 1.67
C THR A 216 -7.85 2.46 2.14
N SER A 217 -8.90 2.63 2.96
CA SER A 217 -9.72 1.53 3.46
C SER A 217 -11.21 1.81 3.33
N CYS A 218 -12.00 0.77 3.04
CA CYS A 218 -13.46 0.79 3.05
C CYS A 218 -14.09 0.05 4.25
N ASN A 219 -13.35 -0.86 4.91
CA ASN A 219 -13.87 -1.60 6.07
C ASN A 219 -13.51 -0.95 7.41
N TRP A 220 -12.50 -0.08 7.43
CA TRP A 220 -12.08 0.62 8.64
C TRP A 220 -12.37 2.10 8.52
N THR A 221 -12.96 2.67 9.57
CA THR A 221 -13.03 4.13 9.71
C THR A 221 -11.64 4.73 9.92
N GLU A 222 -11.48 6.03 9.69
CA GLU A 222 -10.22 6.75 9.97
C GLU A 222 -9.72 6.49 11.40
N THR A 223 -10.63 6.43 12.38
CA THR A 223 -10.27 6.20 13.79
C THR A 223 -9.80 4.77 14.03
N GLU A 224 -10.47 3.78 13.45
CA GLU A 224 -10.09 2.38 13.58
C GLU A 224 -8.78 2.08 12.84
N LEU A 225 -8.58 2.66 11.66
CA LEU A 225 -7.33 2.53 10.92
C LEU A 225 -6.16 3.16 11.69
N CYS A 226 -6.35 4.34 12.29
CA CYS A 226 -5.34 4.91 13.19
C CYS A 226 -5.10 4.02 14.41
N ALA A 227 -6.14 3.41 14.99
CA ALA A 227 -5.99 2.49 16.11
C ALA A 227 -5.25 1.19 15.73
N TRP A 228 -5.26 0.78 14.45
CA TRP A 228 -4.42 -0.32 13.96
C TRP A 228 -2.95 0.09 13.76
N MET A 229 -2.72 1.29 13.20
CA MET A 229 -1.40 1.74 12.74
C MET A 229 -0.58 2.48 13.82
N GLU A 230 -1.21 3.26 14.70
CA GLU A 230 -0.54 4.03 15.76
C GLU A 230 -0.58 3.26 17.10
N ASP A 231 0.38 2.35 17.28
CA ASP A 231 0.50 1.54 18.50
C ASP A 231 1.35 2.25 19.56
N GLU A 232 0.71 2.66 20.67
CA GLU A 232 1.40 3.38 21.76
C GLU A 232 2.39 2.46 22.51
N GLU A 233 2.11 1.18 22.68
CA GLU A 233 3.03 0.25 23.33
C GLU A 233 4.29 0.01 22.48
N GLU A 234 4.12 -0.06 21.15
CA GLU A 234 5.21 -0.10 20.18
C GLU A 234 6.05 1.16 20.23
N ARG A 235 5.41 2.32 20.32
CA ARG A 235 6.09 3.62 20.50
C ARG A 235 6.86 3.68 21.81
N GLU A 236 6.26 3.30 22.94
CA GLU A 236 6.91 3.30 24.25
C GLU A 236 8.09 2.33 24.27
N ARG A 237 7.92 1.13 23.71
CA ARG A 237 8.99 0.13 23.56
C ARG A 237 10.12 0.64 22.68
N ALA A 238 9.79 1.28 21.55
CA ALA A 238 10.79 1.89 20.66
C ALA A 238 11.55 3.02 21.35
N ALA A 239 10.88 3.86 22.14
CA ALA A 239 11.52 4.94 22.88
C ALA A 239 12.51 4.43 23.96
N GLN A 240 12.24 3.25 24.55
CA GLN A 240 13.10 2.65 25.57
C GLN A 240 14.26 1.84 24.99
N ASN A 241 14.02 1.07 23.94
CA ASN A 241 14.95 0.05 23.45
C ASN A 241 15.54 0.37 22.07
N GLY A 242 15.19 1.52 21.49
CA GLY A 242 15.36 1.78 20.07
C GLY A 242 14.28 1.07 19.26
N GLY A 243 13.95 1.63 18.10
CA GLY A 243 12.92 1.07 17.22
C GLY A 243 12.24 2.14 16.38
N ALA A 244 11.14 1.73 15.75
CA ALA A 244 10.32 2.58 14.91
C ALA A 244 8.83 2.39 15.22
N TRP A 245 8.02 3.40 14.89
CA TRP A 245 6.57 3.37 15.01
C TRP A 245 5.96 4.28 13.94
N LEU A 246 4.68 4.07 13.62
CA LEU A 246 3.94 4.96 12.73
C LEU A 246 3.25 6.06 13.54
N VAL A 247 3.19 7.26 12.95
CA VAL A 247 2.39 8.38 13.46
C VAL A 247 1.60 8.96 12.30
N LYS A 248 0.33 9.28 12.52
CA LYS A 248 -0.49 9.95 11.52
C LYS A 248 0.09 11.31 11.13
N ALA A 249 0.28 11.49 9.83
CA ALA A 249 0.84 12.68 9.21
C ALA A 249 -0.19 13.47 8.39
N GLY A 250 -1.29 12.85 7.98
CA GLY A 250 -2.32 13.52 7.18
C GLY A 250 -3.52 12.62 6.88
N ARG A 251 -4.48 13.17 6.14
CA ARG A 251 -5.62 12.44 5.62
C ARG A 251 -6.12 13.07 4.33
N VAL A 252 -6.75 12.25 3.50
CA VAL A 252 -7.48 12.72 2.33
C VAL A 252 -8.93 13.01 2.73
N ALA A 253 -9.46 14.14 2.29
CA ALA A 253 -10.84 14.50 2.53
C ALA A 253 -11.75 13.92 1.43
N TYR A 254 -12.67 13.03 1.82
CA TYR A 254 -13.74 12.54 0.95
C TYR A 254 -15.06 13.28 1.21
N PRO A 255 -15.89 13.52 0.18
CA PRO A 255 -17.25 13.99 0.38
C PRO A 255 -18.00 13.05 1.34
N SER A 256 -18.61 13.61 2.38
CA SER A 256 -19.37 12.83 3.35
C SER A 256 -20.85 13.14 3.27
N PHE A 257 -21.68 12.10 3.30
CA PHE A 257 -23.12 12.26 3.41
C PHE A 257 -23.52 12.15 4.88
N GLN A 258 -24.27 13.13 5.38
CA GLN A 258 -24.87 13.05 6.71
C GLN A 258 -26.34 12.65 6.60
N PHE A 259 -26.70 11.53 7.22
CA PHE A 259 -28.10 11.14 7.37
C PHE A 259 -28.39 10.85 8.85
N GLY A 260 -29.36 11.56 9.42
CA GLY A 260 -29.75 11.37 10.83
C GLY A 260 -28.65 11.67 11.87
N GLY A 261 -27.64 12.48 11.53
CA GLY A 261 -26.52 12.82 12.41
C GLY A 261 -25.34 11.83 12.38
N VAL A 262 -25.42 10.78 11.57
CA VAL A 262 -24.31 9.86 11.29
C VAL A 262 -23.67 10.26 9.96
N GLN A 263 -22.36 10.46 9.97
CA GLN A 263 -21.57 10.75 8.77
C GLN A 263 -21.17 9.41 8.12
N GLY A 264 -21.72 9.12 6.94
CA GLY A 264 -21.30 7.99 6.13
C GLY A 264 -20.15 8.41 5.22
N GLN A 265 -19.01 7.75 5.35
CA GLN A 265 -17.94 7.77 4.35
C GLN A 265 -17.79 6.34 3.82
N THR A 266 -17.78 6.17 2.50
CA THR A 266 -17.63 4.86 1.85
C THR A 266 -16.19 4.35 1.92
N VAL A 267 -15.22 5.27 2.00
CA VAL A 267 -13.80 5.01 2.19
C VAL A 267 -13.16 6.09 3.06
N CYS A 268 -12.03 5.78 3.67
CA CYS A 268 -11.13 6.75 4.26
C CYS A 268 -9.69 6.53 3.74
N THR A 269 -8.90 7.60 3.65
CA THR A 269 -7.47 7.50 3.32
C THR A 269 -6.66 8.29 4.34
N VAL A 270 -5.67 7.62 4.92
CA VAL A 270 -4.84 8.18 5.99
C VAL A 270 -3.37 8.06 5.60
N CYS A 271 -2.63 9.13 5.84
CA CYS A 271 -1.19 9.17 5.66
C CYS A 271 -0.51 9.03 7.03
N PHE A 272 0.45 8.11 7.13
CA PHE A 272 1.31 7.90 8.29
C PHE A 272 2.77 8.18 7.91
N GLU A 273 3.58 8.57 8.88
CA GLU A 273 5.03 8.71 8.76
C GLU A 273 5.72 7.75 9.73
N LYS A 274 6.74 7.03 9.25
CA LYS A 274 7.59 6.21 10.11
C LYS A 274 8.53 7.09 10.92
N ARG A 275 8.36 7.07 12.24
CA ARG A 275 9.26 7.68 13.21
C ARG A 275 10.23 6.64 13.76
N VAL A 276 11.40 7.10 14.18
CA VAL A 276 12.40 6.27 14.84
C VAL A 276 12.82 6.90 16.16
N ALA A 277 13.21 6.08 17.12
CA ALA A 277 13.76 6.57 18.37
C ALA A 277 15.08 7.34 18.09
N PRO A 278 15.37 8.42 18.83
CA PRO A 278 16.65 9.12 18.70
C PRO A 278 17.80 8.15 18.92
N VAL A 279 18.81 8.17 18.06
CA VAL A 279 20.06 7.46 18.31
C VAL A 279 20.77 8.18 19.47
N SER A 280 20.95 7.50 20.60
CA SER A 280 21.68 8.01 21.78
C SER A 280 23.17 8.21 21.50
#